data_AF-A0A1Y2EBP4-F1
#
_entry.id   AF-A0A1Y2EBP4-F1
#
_cell.length_a   1.000
_cell.length_b   1.000
_cell.length_c   1.000
_cell.angle_alpha   90.00
_cell.angle_beta   90.00
_cell.angle_gamma   90.00
#
_symmetry.space_group_name_H-M   'P 1'
#
loop_
_entity.id
_entity.type
_entity.pdbx_description
1 polymer ?
#
loop_
_entity_poly.entity_id
_entity_poly.type
_entity_poly.pdbx_seq_one_letter_code
_entity_poly.pdbx_strand_id
1 'polypeptide(L)'
;MLGSKSPFTSLDPEIADAAWDTIEVSGTLGWLKMPNEDMDAMGAKSVEFKDGSGQLVALDVFHQLHCLNYLRKKTSLYSPLYHDMAHEEEIPAQYHIPHCIDSIRMPLQCHADLSVISQRWADGWMEPWATWENNHRCRNFDKIKEWAIEKYPVLAWQMVHPQLGYVMSGQNNISALPLLDELKDEE
;
A
#
# COMPACT_ATOMS: atom_id res chain seq x y z
N MET A 1 7.17 13.61 -11.59
CA MET A 1 7.56 14.50 -10.48
C MET A 1 7.22 13.78 -9.19
N LEU A 2 8.01 13.94 -8.12
CA LEU A 2 7.55 13.60 -6.77
C LEU A 2 6.20 14.31 -6.58
N GLY A 3 5.09 13.56 -6.59
CA GLY A 3 3.74 14.14 -6.53
C GLY A 3 3.12 14.54 -7.88
N SER A 4 2.87 13.59 -8.79
CA SER A 4 1.71 13.77 -9.68
C SER A 4 0.46 13.78 -8.82
N LYS A 5 -0.39 14.81 -8.94
CA LYS A 5 -1.67 14.87 -8.22
C LYS A 5 -2.46 13.60 -8.49
N SER A 6 -2.68 12.81 -7.44
CA SER A 6 -3.43 11.57 -7.47
C SER A 6 -4.63 11.75 -6.56
N PRO A 7 -5.86 11.40 -6.98
CA PRO A 7 -7.01 11.50 -6.09
C PRO A 7 -6.83 10.63 -4.84
N PHE A 8 -6.07 9.53 -4.94
CA PHE A 8 -5.74 8.63 -3.82
C PHE A 8 -4.88 9.26 -2.72
N THR A 9 -4.20 10.36 -3.03
CA THR A 9 -3.34 11.12 -2.10
C THR A 9 -3.85 12.51 -1.83
N SER A 10 -5.11 12.81 -2.19
CA SER A 10 -5.71 14.11 -1.89
C SER A 10 -5.76 14.33 -0.38
N LEU A 11 -5.53 15.58 0.03
CA LEU A 11 -5.75 16.01 1.41
C LEU A 11 -7.24 16.21 1.73
N ASP A 12 -8.09 16.29 0.71
CA ASP A 12 -9.55 16.26 0.86
C ASP A 12 -10.02 14.81 1.09
N PRO A 13 -10.57 14.47 2.27
CA PRO A 13 -11.03 13.13 2.57
C PRO A 13 -12.15 12.64 1.64
N GLU A 14 -13.01 13.50 1.12
CA GLU A 14 -14.09 13.09 0.21
C GLU A 14 -13.52 12.60 -1.11
N ILE A 15 -12.56 13.33 -1.68
CA ILE A 15 -11.88 12.95 -2.93
C ILE A 15 -11.06 11.67 -2.72
N ALA A 16 -10.31 11.61 -1.62
CA ALA A 16 -9.45 10.47 -1.34
C ALA A 16 -10.27 9.21 -1.06
N ASP A 17 -11.26 9.27 -0.18
CA ASP A 17 -12.08 8.10 0.17
C ASP A 17 -12.87 7.60 -1.04
N ALA A 18 -13.45 8.49 -1.84
CA ALA A 18 -14.12 8.11 -3.08
C ALA A 18 -13.19 7.40 -4.06
N ALA A 19 -11.91 7.77 -4.13
CA ALA A 19 -10.94 7.07 -4.96
C ALA A 19 -10.63 5.68 -4.40
N TRP A 20 -10.33 5.58 -3.09
CA TRP A 20 -9.98 4.30 -2.44
C TRP A 20 -11.12 3.28 -2.50
N ASP A 21 -12.37 3.70 -2.33
CA ASP A 21 -13.55 2.84 -2.42
C ASP A 21 -13.70 2.13 -3.77
N THR A 22 -13.04 2.62 -4.83
CA THR A 22 -13.08 1.97 -6.16
C THR A 22 -12.10 0.81 -6.33
N ILE A 23 -11.11 0.66 -5.44
CA ILE A 23 -9.98 -0.27 -5.65
C ILE A 23 -9.69 -1.19 -4.46
N GLU A 24 -10.43 -1.11 -3.36
CA GLU A 24 -10.18 -1.95 -2.19
C GLU A 24 -11.41 -2.75 -1.76
N VAL A 25 -11.20 -3.69 -0.84
CA VAL A 25 -12.33 -4.38 -0.22
C VAL A 25 -13.07 -3.45 0.76
N SER A 26 -14.02 -2.67 0.25
CA SER A 26 -15.08 -2.02 1.02
C SER A 26 -16.44 -2.47 0.47
N GLY A 27 -17.17 -3.29 1.23
CA GLY A 27 -18.43 -3.88 0.76
C GLY A 27 -18.22 -5.11 -0.15
N THR A 28 -18.48 -5.00 -1.46
CA THR A 28 -18.55 -6.14 -2.40
C THR A 28 -17.28 -6.39 -3.21
N LEU A 29 -16.41 -5.40 -3.37
CA LEU A 29 -15.22 -5.52 -4.21
C LEU A 29 -14.20 -6.46 -3.55
N GLY A 30 -13.68 -7.42 -4.33
CA GLY A 30 -12.68 -8.38 -3.86
C GLY A 30 -13.21 -9.64 -3.18
N TRP A 31 -14.50 -9.70 -2.80
CA TRP A 31 -15.16 -10.94 -2.38
C TRP A 31 -15.66 -11.72 -3.58
N LEU A 32 -15.36 -13.03 -3.60
CA LEU A 32 -15.73 -13.92 -4.68
C LEU A 32 -16.42 -15.17 -4.12
N LYS A 33 -17.38 -15.69 -4.90
CA LYS A 33 -17.87 -17.05 -4.74
C LYS A 33 -17.06 -17.95 -5.68
N MET A 34 -16.22 -18.80 -5.12
CA MET A 34 -15.41 -19.76 -5.86
C MET A 34 -16.14 -21.11 -5.95
N PRO A 35 -16.29 -21.72 -7.13
CA PRO A 35 -16.80 -23.09 -7.25
C PRO A 35 -16.01 -24.09 -6.41
N ASN A 36 -16.66 -25.14 -5.93
CA ASN A 36 -16.00 -26.18 -5.14
C ASN A 36 -14.89 -26.89 -5.93
N GLU A 37 -15.09 -27.13 -7.23
CA GLU A 37 -14.08 -27.76 -8.10
C GLU A 37 -12.78 -26.94 -8.17
N ASP A 38 -12.88 -25.62 -8.26
CA ASP A 38 -11.70 -24.74 -8.29
C ASP A 38 -10.97 -24.73 -6.94
N MET A 39 -11.72 -24.73 -5.83
CA MET A 39 -11.14 -24.82 -4.48
C MET A 39 -10.39 -26.15 -4.28
N ASP A 40 -10.99 -27.26 -4.71
CA ASP A 40 -10.39 -28.59 -4.64
C ASP A 40 -9.11 -28.68 -5.50
N ALA A 41 -9.13 -28.13 -6.72
CA ALA A 41 -7.97 -28.08 -7.60
C ALA A 41 -6.81 -27.25 -7.02
N MET A 42 -7.11 -26.22 -6.24
CA MET A 42 -6.13 -25.42 -5.50
C MET A 42 -5.66 -26.11 -4.20
N GLY A 43 -6.33 -27.17 -3.75
CA GLY A 43 -6.09 -27.79 -2.44
C GLY A 43 -6.45 -26.85 -1.28
N ALA A 44 -7.38 -25.92 -1.50
CA ALA A 44 -7.80 -24.93 -0.52
C ALA A 44 -9.23 -25.22 -0.02
N LYS A 45 -9.57 -24.70 1.16
CA LYS A 45 -10.92 -24.78 1.73
C LYS A 45 -11.29 -23.50 2.45
N SER A 46 -12.55 -23.10 2.32
CA SER A 46 -13.10 -21.88 2.87
C SER A 46 -14.55 -22.09 3.37
N VAL A 47 -15.19 -21.02 3.84
CA VAL A 47 -16.60 -21.02 4.24
C VAL A 47 -17.51 -21.24 3.03
N GLU A 48 -18.33 -22.27 3.09
CA GLU A 48 -19.29 -22.63 2.04
C GLU A 48 -20.55 -21.74 2.08
N PHE A 49 -21.09 -21.42 0.90
CA PHE A 49 -22.39 -20.80 0.79
C PHE A 49 -23.50 -21.78 1.17
N LYS A 50 -24.59 -21.28 1.75
CA LYS A 50 -25.71 -22.09 2.25
C LYS A 50 -26.35 -23.00 1.19
N ASP A 51 -26.32 -22.59 -0.07
CA ASP A 51 -26.89 -23.33 -1.20
C ASP A 51 -25.92 -24.39 -1.77
N GLY A 52 -24.72 -24.53 -1.22
CA GLY A 52 -23.67 -25.43 -1.68
C GLY A 52 -23.05 -25.05 -3.03
N SER A 53 -23.36 -23.86 -3.55
CA SER A 53 -22.92 -23.42 -4.89
C SER A 53 -21.44 -23.07 -4.99
N GLY A 54 -20.72 -23.02 -3.87
CA GLY A 54 -19.32 -22.68 -3.80
C GLY A 54 -18.92 -22.15 -2.43
N GLN A 55 -17.73 -21.57 -2.36
CA GLN A 55 -17.12 -21.08 -1.13
C GLN A 55 -16.74 -19.61 -1.25
N LEU A 56 -16.88 -18.86 -0.15
CA LEU A 56 -16.54 -17.45 -0.07
C LEU A 56 -15.04 -17.27 0.03
N VAL A 57 -14.45 -16.45 -0.81
CA VAL A 57 -13.02 -16.11 -0.75
C VAL A 57 -12.80 -14.63 -1.02
N ALA A 58 -11.61 -14.12 -0.71
CA ALA A 58 -11.18 -12.80 -1.13
C ALA A 58 -9.92 -12.88 -2.02
N LEU A 59 -9.70 -11.90 -2.89
CA LEU A 59 -8.42 -11.77 -3.61
C LEU A 59 -7.46 -10.88 -2.82
N ASP A 60 -6.19 -11.30 -2.76
CA ASP A 60 -5.17 -10.69 -1.92
C ASP A 60 -4.91 -9.22 -2.27
N VAL A 61 -4.81 -8.86 -3.55
CA VAL A 61 -4.59 -7.47 -3.98
C VAL A 61 -5.59 -6.47 -3.37
N PHE A 62 -6.88 -6.82 -3.30
CA PHE A 62 -7.90 -5.93 -2.73
C PHE A 62 -7.80 -5.83 -1.22
N HIS A 63 -7.36 -6.90 -0.56
CA HIS A 63 -7.07 -6.89 0.87
C HIS A 63 -5.81 -6.06 1.19
N GLN A 64 -4.75 -6.19 0.38
CA GLN A 64 -3.53 -5.37 0.49
C GLN A 64 -3.85 -3.88 0.35
N LEU A 65 -4.69 -3.52 -0.62
CA LEU A 65 -5.13 -2.14 -0.82
C LEU A 65 -5.98 -1.63 0.36
N HIS A 66 -6.88 -2.46 0.89
CA HIS A 66 -7.65 -2.15 2.09
C HIS A 66 -6.76 -1.90 3.32
N CYS A 67 -5.76 -2.75 3.54
CA CYS A 67 -4.80 -2.55 4.61
C CYS A 67 -4.00 -1.26 4.42
N LEU A 68 -3.58 -0.95 3.19
CA LEU A 68 -2.85 0.28 2.88
C LEU A 68 -3.71 1.53 3.15
N ASN A 69 -4.99 1.51 2.80
CA ASN A 69 -5.93 2.60 3.11
C ASN A 69 -6.23 2.72 4.60
N TYR A 70 -6.37 1.59 5.31
CA TYR A 70 -6.51 1.58 6.76
C TYR A 70 -5.32 2.26 7.42
N LEU A 71 -4.09 1.92 6.98
CA LEU A 71 -2.88 2.57 7.45
C LEU A 71 -2.86 4.06 7.09
N ARG A 72 -3.22 4.45 5.87
CA ARG A 72 -3.37 5.87 5.48
C ARG A 72 -4.23 6.63 6.50
N LYS A 73 -5.40 6.09 6.87
CA LYS A 73 -6.32 6.68 7.84
C LYS A 73 -5.84 6.63 9.31
N LYS A 74 -4.83 5.81 9.63
CA LYS A 74 -4.35 5.55 11.00
C LYS A 74 -2.89 5.94 11.26
N THR A 75 -2.21 6.53 10.29
CA THR A 75 -0.77 6.86 10.37
C THR A 75 -0.38 7.68 11.61
N SER A 76 -1.30 8.48 12.17
CA SER A 76 -1.07 9.25 13.40
C SER A 76 -0.84 8.42 14.67
N LEU A 77 -1.15 7.11 14.66
CA LEU A 77 -1.05 6.24 15.84
C LEU A 77 0.40 6.08 16.36
N TYR A 78 1.39 6.07 15.47
CA TYR A 78 2.79 5.85 15.82
C TYR A 78 3.59 7.15 15.97
N SER A 79 3.08 8.28 15.47
CA SER A 79 3.77 9.57 15.53
C SER A 79 4.27 9.95 16.95
N PRO A 80 3.51 9.70 18.03
CA PRO A 80 3.96 10.00 19.39
C PRO A 80 5.05 9.05 19.95
N LEU A 81 5.42 7.97 19.25
CA LEU A 81 6.47 7.06 19.69
C LEU A 81 7.84 7.42 19.12
N TYR A 82 7.88 8.33 18.14
CA TYR A 82 9.07 8.70 17.38
C TYR A 82 9.28 10.22 17.37
N HIS A 83 8.96 10.91 18.45
CA HIS A 83 9.12 12.37 18.57
C HIS A 83 10.55 12.85 18.21
N ASP A 84 11.57 12.03 18.51
CA ASP A 84 12.97 12.36 18.21
C ASP A 84 13.30 12.34 16.70
N MET A 85 12.54 11.58 15.89
CA MET A 85 12.71 11.56 14.43
C MET A 85 12.13 12.80 13.75
N ALA A 86 11.16 13.48 14.38
CA ALA A 86 10.51 14.67 13.83
C ALA A 86 11.46 15.87 13.66
N HIS A 87 12.60 15.87 14.35
CA HIS A 87 13.60 16.93 14.29
C HIS A 87 14.62 16.76 13.15
N GLU A 88 14.65 15.62 12.47
CA GLU A 88 15.66 15.28 11.45
C GLU A 88 15.09 15.13 10.03
N GLU A 89 13.78 15.22 9.83
CA GLU A 89 13.17 15.07 8.50
C GLU A 89 13.31 16.34 7.65
N GLU A 90 14.11 16.26 6.58
CA GLU A 90 14.22 17.34 5.57
C GLU A 90 12.90 17.59 4.81
N ILE A 91 12.00 16.61 4.74
CA ILE A 91 10.69 16.71 4.06
C ILE A 91 9.59 16.41 5.08
N PRO A 92 8.63 17.33 5.28
CA PRO A 92 7.57 17.15 6.26
C PRO A 92 6.69 15.91 6.02
N ALA A 93 6.24 15.26 7.10
CA ALA A 93 5.42 14.04 7.09
C ALA A 93 4.13 14.18 6.25
N GLN A 94 3.52 15.36 6.20
CA GLN A 94 2.33 15.62 5.37
C GLN A 94 2.58 15.44 3.86
N TYR A 95 3.83 15.42 3.40
CA TYR A 95 4.20 15.12 2.02
C TYR A 95 4.73 13.70 1.85
N HIS A 96 5.57 13.26 2.78
CA HIS A 96 6.18 11.94 2.70
C HIS A 96 5.14 10.83 2.80
N ILE A 97 4.18 10.93 3.73
CA ILE A 97 3.18 9.88 3.94
C ILE A 97 2.32 9.67 2.68
N PRO A 98 1.66 10.68 2.09
CA PRO A 98 0.86 10.46 0.88
C PRO A 98 1.70 9.95 -0.30
N HIS A 99 2.92 10.46 -0.47
CA HIS A 99 3.84 9.98 -1.52
C HIS A 99 4.18 8.49 -1.35
N CYS A 100 4.53 8.07 -0.13
CA CYS A 100 4.82 6.66 0.18
C CYS A 100 3.60 5.77 -0.07
N ILE A 101 2.41 6.21 0.36
CA ILE A 101 1.16 5.49 0.10
C ILE A 101 0.96 5.28 -1.40
N ASP A 102 1.12 6.30 -2.24
CA ASP A 102 0.96 6.16 -3.70
C ASP A 102 2.05 5.27 -4.31
N SER A 103 3.28 5.42 -3.84
CA SER A 103 4.42 4.60 -4.28
C SER A 103 4.27 3.12 -3.96
N ILE A 104 3.48 2.76 -2.94
CA ILE A 104 3.13 1.36 -2.62
C ILE A 104 1.85 0.95 -3.37
N ARG A 105 0.83 1.81 -3.44
CA ARG A 105 -0.44 1.56 -4.14
C ARG A 105 -0.23 1.21 -5.63
N MET A 106 0.67 1.91 -6.31
CA MET A 106 0.97 1.67 -7.73
C MET A 106 1.48 0.25 -8.01
N PRO A 107 2.56 -0.24 -7.37
CA PRO A 107 3.04 -1.61 -7.60
C PRO A 107 2.05 -2.68 -7.16
N LEU A 108 1.22 -2.45 -6.13
CA LEU A 108 0.15 -3.39 -5.75
C LEU A 108 -0.85 -3.60 -6.89
N GLN A 109 -1.29 -2.52 -7.56
CA GLN A 109 -2.17 -2.66 -8.74
C GLN A 109 -1.43 -3.21 -9.96
N CYS A 110 -0.16 -2.86 -10.15
CA CYS A 110 0.62 -3.28 -11.31
C CYS A 110 1.00 -4.77 -11.28
N HIS A 111 1.29 -5.31 -10.09
CA HIS A 111 1.70 -6.70 -9.88
C HIS A 111 0.65 -7.52 -9.12
N ALA A 112 -0.62 -7.08 -9.17
CA ALA A 112 -1.75 -7.58 -8.41
C ALA A 112 -1.64 -9.05 -8.01
N ASP A 113 -1.55 -9.30 -6.70
CA ASP A 113 -1.53 -10.66 -6.17
C ASP A 113 -2.93 -11.26 -6.25
N LEU A 114 -3.08 -12.25 -7.13
CA LEU A 114 -4.33 -12.97 -7.38
C LEU A 114 -4.49 -14.20 -6.46
N SER A 115 -3.62 -14.35 -5.46
CA SER A 115 -3.76 -15.40 -4.45
C SER A 115 -5.11 -15.28 -3.74
N VAL A 116 -5.69 -16.42 -3.40
CA VAL A 116 -7.02 -16.52 -2.83
C VAL A 116 -6.92 -16.61 -1.31
N ILE A 117 -7.53 -15.66 -0.60
CA ILE A 117 -7.64 -15.65 0.85
C ILE A 117 -8.90 -16.44 1.24
N SER A 118 -8.69 -17.62 1.81
CA SER A 118 -9.76 -18.45 2.35
C SER A 118 -10.27 -17.89 3.69
N GLN A 119 -11.50 -18.25 4.05
CA GLN A 119 -12.21 -17.82 5.24
C GLN A 119 -12.50 -19.03 6.12
N ARG A 120 -12.51 -18.81 7.44
CA ARG A 120 -12.95 -19.81 8.43
C ARG A 120 -13.87 -19.19 9.46
N TRP A 121 -14.68 -20.02 10.09
CA TRP A 121 -15.38 -19.62 11.31
C TRP A 121 -14.37 -19.49 12.46
N ALA A 122 -14.45 -18.38 13.19
CA ALA A 122 -13.70 -18.18 14.41
C ALA A 122 -14.64 -18.36 15.61
N ASP A 123 -14.19 -19.11 16.63
CA ASP A 123 -15.01 -19.41 17.79
C ASP A 123 -15.45 -18.13 18.52
N GLY A 124 -16.76 -17.98 18.71
CA GLY A 124 -17.34 -16.80 19.34
C GLY A 124 -17.44 -15.55 18.46
N TRP A 125 -17.11 -15.65 17.16
CA TRP A 125 -17.26 -14.56 16.20
C TRP A 125 -18.35 -14.89 15.17
N MET A 126 -19.21 -13.92 14.86
CA MET A 126 -20.39 -14.14 14.02
C MET A 126 -20.08 -14.18 12.52
N GLU A 127 -18.97 -13.58 12.10
CA GLU A 127 -18.61 -13.46 10.69
C GLU A 127 -17.45 -14.42 10.34
N PRO A 128 -17.29 -14.82 9.07
CA PRO A 128 -16.09 -15.51 8.63
C PRO A 128 -14.86 -14.64 8.82
N TRP A 129 -13.74 -15.28 9.20
CA TRP A 129 -12.46 -14.62 9.39
C TRP A 129 -11.44 -15.13 8.37
N ALA A 130 -10.62 -14.22 7.85
CA ALA A 130 -9.59 -14.54 6.87
C ALA A 130 -8.52 -15.49 7.45
N THR A 131 -8.11 -16.45 6.63
CA THR A 131 -6.98 -17.33 6.90
C THR A 131 -5.78 -16.87 6.08
N TRP A 132 -4.64 -16.70 6.74
CA TRP A 132 -3.38 -16.26 6.11
C TRP A 132 -2.54 -17.44 5.61
N GLU A 133 -3.19 -18.55 5.26
CA GLU A 133 -2.55 -19.78 4.79
C GLU A 133 -2.58 -19.88 3.25
N ASN A 134 -2.57 -18.74 2.57
CA ASN A 134 -2.59 -18.68 1.12
C ASN A 134 -1.19 -18.89 0.51
N ASN A 135 -1.16 -19.60 -0.62
CA ASN A 135 0.09 -19.95 -1.30
C ASN A 135 0.48 -18.86 -2.30
N HIS A 136 1.32 -17.92 -1.86
CA HIS A 136 1.90 -16.92 -2.75
C HIS A 136 2.99 -17.51 -3.66
N ARG A 137 3.07 -17.02 -4.90
CA ARG A 137 4.18 -17.34 -5.82
C ARG A 137 5.21 -16.22 -5.82
N CYS A 138 6.12 -16.28 -4.86
CA CYS A 138 7.13 -15.24 -4.66
C CYS A 138 8.29 -15.34 -5.66
N ARG A 139 8.93 -14.19 -5.94
CA ARG A 139 10.29 -14.16 -6.51
C ARG A 139 11.29 -14.52 -5.40
N ASN A 140 12.44 -15.06 -5.79
CA ASN A 140 13.50 -15.32 -4.83
C ASN A 140 14.06 -13.98 -4.32
N PHE A 141 13.69 -13.61 -3.09
CA PHE A 141 14.03 -12.32 -2.50
C PHE A 141 15.53 -12.20 -2.17
N ASP A 142 16.17 -13.32 -1.79
CA ASP A 142 17.60 -13.33 -1.50
C ASP A 142 18.42 -12.97 -2.72
N LYS A 143 18.08 -13.53 -3.89
CA LYS A 143 18.74 -13.16 -5.16
C LYS A 143 18.55 -11.68 -5.53
N ILE A 144 17.39 -11.12 -5.25
CA ILE A 144 17.12 -9.68 -5.48
C ILE A 144 18.00 -8.84 -4.55
N LYS A 145 18.08 -9.22 -3.27
CA LYS A 145 18.91 -8.54 -2.27
C LYS A 145 20.40 -8.63 -2.62
N GLU A 146 20.89 -9.81 -3.01
CA GLU A 146 22.27 -10.01 -3.44
C GLU A 146 22.62 -9.10 -4.63
N TRP A 147 21.77 -9.10 -5.66
CA TRP A 147 21.93 -8.22 -6.82
C TRP A 147 21.94 -6.74 -6.43
N ALA A 148 21.03 -6.30 -5.54
CA ALA A 148 20.96 -4.91 -5.09
C ALA A 148 22.22 -4.47 -4.32
N ILE A 149 22.77 -5.36 -3.49
CA ILE A 149 24.03 -5.12 -2.76
C ILE A 149 25.20 -5.01 -3.75
N GLU A 150 25.29 -5.90 -4.74
CA GLU A 150 26.34 -5.88 -5.76
C GLU A 150 26.34 -4.55 -6.55
N LYS A 151 25.16 -3.95 -6.76
CA LYS A 151 25.00 -2.70 -7.51
C LYS A 151 25.02 -1.43 -6.63
N TYR A 152 25.21 -1.54 -5.32
CA TYR A 152 25.11 -0.40 -4.42
C TYR A 152 26.19 0.67 -4.74
N PRO A 153 25.80 1.88 -5.14
CA PRO A 153 26.78 2.92 -5.50
C PRO A 153 27.23 3.71 -4.26
N VAL A 154 28.46 4.23 -4.30
CA VAL A 154 28.89 5.30 -3.38
C VAL A 154 28.27 6.60 -3.88
N LEU A 155 27.39 7.23 -3.10
CA LEU A 155 26.61 8.40 -3.56
C LEU A 155 27.29 9.75 -3.32
N ALA A 156 28.21 9.82 -2.36
CA ALA A 156 28.82 11.09 -1.95
C ALA A 156 29.57 11.75 -3.12
N TRP A 157 29.18 13.00 -3.44
CA TRP A 157 29.79 13.84 -4.48
C TRP A 157 29.72 13.29 -5.91
N GLN A 158 28.94 12.24 -6.16
CA GLN A 158 28.83 11.61 -7.48
C GLN A 158 27.73 12.20 -8.36
N MET A 159 26.84 13.03 -7.80
CA MET A 159 25.66 13.57 -8.50
C MET A 159 25.74 15.08 -8.64
N VAL A 160 25.33 15.58 -9.82
CA VAL A 160 25.26 17.01 -10.14
C VAL A 160 23.86 17.32 -10.68
N HIS A 161 23.13 18.18 -9.97
CA HIS A 161 21.88 18.74 -10.43
C HIS A 161 22.14 19.67 -11.63
N PRO A 162 21.42 19.53 -12.76
CA PRO A 162 21.75 20.25 -13.99
C PRO A 162 21.73 21.78 -13.87
N GLN A 163 20.93 22.32 -12.94
CA GLN A 163 20.82 23.75 -12.68
C GLN A 163 21.41 24.21 -11.34
N LEU A 164 21.60 23.31 -10.38
CA LEU A 164 21.93 23.67 -8.99
C LEU A 164 23.34 23.23 -8.57
N GLY A 165 24.06 22.50 -9.43
CA GLY A 165 25.41 22.03 -9.14
C GLY A 165 25.42 20.74 -8.31
N TYR A 166 26.48 20.50 -7.54
CA TYR A 166 26.66 19.26 -6.80
C TYR A 166 25.51 18.99 -5.81
N VAL A 167 25.06 17.74 -5.75
CA VAL A 167 24.04 17.32 -4.78
C VAL A 167 24.70 17.18 -3.40
N MET A 168 24.30 18.06 -2.49
CA MET A 168 24.78 18.16 -1.12
C MET A 168 23.63 17.88 -0.15
N SER A 169 23.85 17.04 0.87
CA SER A 169 22.88 16.86 1.96
C SER A 169 22.66 18.18 2.71
N GLY A 170 21.41 18.47 3.10
CA GLY A 170 21.06 19.70 3.82
C GLY A 170 20.86 20.97 3.00
N GLN A 171 20.91 20.91 1.66
CA GLN A 171 20.67 22.08 0.78
C GLN A 171 19.33 22.04 0.02
N ASN A 172 18.43 21.14 0.40
CA ASN A 172 17.16 20.95 -0.30
C ASN A 172 16.18 22.12 -0.03
N ASN A 173 15.61 22.67 -1.10
CA ASN A 173 14.55 23.69 -1.01
C ASN A 173 13.17 23.01 -1.00
N ILE A 174 12.59 22.86 0.18
CA ILE A 174 11.26 22.24 0.36
C ILE A 174 10.15 22.97 -0.39
N SER A 175 10.30 24.27 -0.64
CA SER A 175 9.33 25.09 -1.37
C SER A 175 9.17 24.71 -2.84
N ALA A 176 10.10 23.92 -3.38
CA ALA A 176 10.02 23.40 -4.75
C ALA A 176 9.15 22.14 -4.89
N LEU A 177 8.62 21.59 -3.77
CA LEU A 177 7.77 20.41 -3.81
C LEU A 177 6.36 20.76 -4.35
N PRO A 178 5.82 20.02 -5.34
CA PRO A 178 4.56 20.36 -6.03
C PRO A 178 3.29 20.41 -5.16
N LEU A 179 3.34 19.85 -3.96
CA LEU A 179 2.19 19.68 -3.06
C LEU A 179 1.96 20.87 -2.12
N LEU A 180 2.86 21.86 -2.09
CA LEU A 180 2.73 23.05 -1.23
C LEU A 180 1.62 24.01 -1.66
N ASP A 181 1.18 23.96 -2.92
CA ASP A 181 0.13 24.85 -3.41
C ASP A 181 -1.26 24.49 -2.85
N GLU A 182 -1.48 23.23 -2.42
CA GLU A 182 -2.78 22.80 -1.85
C GLU A 182 -3.02 23.30 -0.42
N LEU A 183 -1.96 23.66 0.31
CA LEU A 183 -2.07 24.22 1.67
C LEU A 183 -2.19 25.75 1.67
N LYS A 184 -1.91 26.41 0.54
CA LYS A 184 -2.03 27.87 0.42
C LYS A 184 -3.47 28.34 0.20
N ASP A 185 -4.35 27.44 -0.22
CA ASP A 185 -5.76 27.72 -0.47
C ASP A 185 -6.63 27.58 0.80
N GLU A 186 -6.02 27.31 1.97
CA GLU A 186 -6.70 27.21 3.28
C GLU A 186 -6.48 28.44 4.20
N GLU A 187 -5.91 29.55 3.70
CA GLU A 187 -5.76 30.83 4.42
C GLU A 187 -6.68 31.93 3.86
#